data_AF-A0A7X6NU41-F1
#
_entry.id   AF-A0A7X6NU41-F1
#
_cell.length_a   1.000
_cell.length_b   1.000
_cell.length_c   1.000
_cell.angle_alpha   90.00
_cell.angle_beta   90.00
_cell.angle_gamma   90.00
#
_symmetry.space_group_name_H-M   'P 1'
#
loop_
_entity.id
_entity.type
_entity.pdbx_description
1 polymer ?
#
loop_
_entity_poly.entity_id
_entity_poly.type
_entity_poly.pdbx_seq_one_letter_code
_entity_poly.pdbx_strand_id
1 'polypeptide(L)' 'MAARLWEESERTREVAYPPGVWPARPNRSKVYSIRLSDEEQAQVQQVAAAKHLPASTMVRSWILDRLNQEMTT' A
#
# COMPACT_ATOMS: atom_id res chain seq x y z
N MET A 1 -14.61 12.50 -15.23
CA MET A 1 -14.90 12.02 -13.86
C MET A 1 -13.89 12.54 -12.85
N ALA A 2 -12.58 12.35 -13.06
CA ALA A 2 -11.54 12.84 -12.15
C ALA A 2 -11.55 14.37 -11.91
N ALA A 3 -11.77 15.18 -12.94
CA ALA A 3 -11.84 16.64 -12.81
C ALA A 3 -12.98 17.11 -11.88
N ARG A 4 -14.14 16.45 -11.94
CA ARG A 4 -15.29 16.75 -11.09
C ARG A 4 -15.03 16.39 -9.62
N LEU A 5 -14.39 15.24 -9.40
CA LEU A 5 -14.01 14.80 -8.05
C LEU A 5 -12.97 15.73 -7.41
N TRP A 6 -12.06 16.28 -8.22
CA TRP A 6 -11.08 17.25 -7.75
C TRP A 6 -11.74 18.58 -7.35
N GLU A 7 -12.62 19.11 -8.22
CA GLU A 7 -13.35 20.35 -7.95
C GLU A 7 -14.27 20.24 -6.72
N GLU A 8 -14.98 19.12 -6.56
CA GLU A 8 -15.80 18.85 -5.37
C GLU A 8 -14.92 18.76 -4.11
N SER A 9 -13.75 18.11 -4.18
CA SER A 9 -12.80 18.01 -3.07
C SER A 9 -12.27 19.37 -2.61
N GLU A 10 -11.85 20.23 -3.54
CA GLU A 10 -11.35 21.57 -3.21
C GLU A 10 -12.45 22.44 -2.59
N ARG A 11 -13.68 22.36 -3.12
CA ARG A 11 -14.83 23.11 -2.60
C ARG A 11 -15.23 22.69 -1.18
N THR A 12 -15.06 21.42 -0.83
CA THR A 12 -15.45 20.90 0.49
C THR A 12 -14.30 20.76 1.48
N ARG A 13 -13.10 21.28 1.16
CA ARG A 13 -11.89 21.09 1.97
C ARG A 13 -12.04 21.50 3.44
N GLU A 14 -12.78 22.57 3.71
CA GLU A 14 -13.00 23.10 5.07
C GLU A 14 -14.37 22.76 5.65
N VAL A 15 -15.19 22.00 4.91
CA VAL A 15 -16.50 21.56 5.40
C VAL A 15 -16.29 20.47 6.44
N ALA A 16 -16.86 20.67 7.63
CA ALA A 16 -16.83 19.66 8.67
C ALA A 16 -17.48 18.37 8.18
N TYR A 17 -16.86 17.23 8.51
CA TYR A 17 -17.45 15.93 8.22
C TYR A 17 -18.82 15.79 8.91
N PRO A 18 -19.80 15.14 8.27
CA PRO A 18 -21.09 14.87 8.90
C PRO A 18 -20.94 14.14 10.24
N PRO A 19 -21.81 14.42 11.23
CA PRO A 19 -21.76 13.74 12.52
C PRO A 19 -21.92 12.22 12.33
N GLY A 20 -21.08 11.44 13.02
CA GLY A 20 -21.03 9.98 12.91
C GLY A 20 -20.06 9.45 11.84
N VAL A 21 -19.41 10.31 11.05
CA VAL A 21 -18.34 9.92 10.13
C VAL A 21 -17.01 9.94 10.85
N TRP A 22 -16.32 8.80 10.88
CA TRP A 22 -14.97 8.69 11.39
C TRP A 22 -13.99 8.61 10.23
N PRO A 23 -13.00 9.52 10.15
CA PRO A 23 -11.95 9.40 9.14
C PRO A 23 -11.16 8.13 9.40
N ALA A 24 -11.37 7.11 8.58
CA ALA A 24 -10.58 5.89 8.59
C ALA A 24 -9.40 6.08 7.63
N ARG A 25 -8.18 5.82 8.11
CA ARG A 25 -7.07 5.50 7.21
C ARG A 25 -7.04 3.98 7.09
N PRO A 26 -7.57 3.39 6.00
CA PRO A 26 -7.58 1.94 5.83
C PRO A 26 -6.17 1.34 5.68
N ASN A 27 -5.13 2.17 5.59
CA ASN A 27 -3.75 1.72 5.55
C ASN A 27 -3.33 1.11 6.88
N ARG A 28 -2.81 -0.13 6.81
CA ARG A 28 -2.34 -0.91 7.96
C ARG A 28 -1.22 -0.17 8.70
N SER A 29 -1.28 -0.16 10.03
CA SER A 29 -0.43 0.68 10.90
C SER A 29 0.89 0.04 11.35
N LYS A 30 1.12 -1.24 11.07
CA LYS A 30 2.35 -1.95 11.47
C LYS A 30 3.38 -1.90 10.34
N VAL A 31 4.58 -1.42 10.66
CA VAL A 31 5.73 -1.38 9.75
C VAL A 31 6.70 -2.50 10.13
N TYR A 32 7.12 -3.29 9.15
CA TYR A 32 8.16 -4.30 9.31
C TYR A 32 9.40 -3.84 8.52
N SER A 33 10.52 -3.65 9.22
CA SER A 33 11.79 -3.26 8.59
C SER A 33 12.63 -4.50 8.34
N ILE A 34 13.03 -4.71 7.09
CA ILE A 34 13.81 -5.86 6.65
C ILE A 34 15.21 -5.37 6.29
N ARG A 35 16.23 -6.04 6.82
CA ARG A 35 17.62 -5.80 6.41
C ARG A 35 17.91 -6.72 5.24
N LEU A 36 18.19 -6.13 4.09
CA LEU A 36 18.66 -6.80 2.89
C LEU A 36 20.08 -6.31 2.61
N SER A 37 20.92 -7.20 2.09
CA SER A 37 22.12 -6.79 1.38
C SER A 37 21.76 -6.00 0.12
N ASP A 38 22.74 -5.29 -0.44
CA ASP A 38 22.55 -4.53 -1.67
C ASP A 38 22.15 -5.43 -2.85
N GLU A 39 22.70 -6.64 -2.90
CA GLU A 39 22.38 -7.62 -3.95
C GLU A 39 20.94 -8.13 -3.83
N GLU A 40 20.50 -8.50 -2.62
CA GLU A 40 19.11 -8.93 -2.38
C GLU A 40 18.12 -7.81 -2.72
N GLN A 41 18.43 -6.56 -2.32
CA GLN A 41 17.57 -5.42 -2.63
C GLN A 41 17.48 -5.16 -4.14
N ALA A 42 18.60 -5.30 -4.87
CA ALA A 42 18.62 -5.17 -6.33
C ALA A 42 17.78 -6.25 -7.02
N GLN A 43 17.84 -7.50 -6.55
CA GLN A 43 17.03 -8.60 -7.08
C GLN A 43 15.52 -8.33 -6.89
N VAL A 44 15.12 -7.89 -5.69
CA VAL A 44 13.72 -7.50 -5.44
C VAL A 44 13.28 -6.38 -6.38
N GLN A 45 14.13 -5.35 -6.55
CA GLN A 45 13.84 -4.21 -7.40
C GLN A 45 13.66 -4.62 -8.87
N GLN A 46 14.51 -5.52 -9.37
CA GLN A 46 14.43 -6.03 -10.74
C GLN A 46 13.11 -6.77 -10.98
N VAL A 47 12.73 -7.66 -10.07
CA VAL A 47 11.48 -8.44 -10.20
C VAL A 47 10.25 -7.53 -10.08
N ALA A 48 10.29 -6.53 -9.19
CA ALA A 48 9.24 -5.53 -9.04
C ALA A 48 9.08 -4.67 -10.30
N ALA A 49 10.19 -4.20 -10.87
CA ALA A 49 10.20 -3.42 -12.10
C ALA A 49 9.59 -4.21 -13.28
N ALA A 50 9.94 -5.49 -13.42
CA ALA A 50 9.39 -6.36 -14.47
C ALA A 50 7.86 -6.55 -14.37
N LYS A 51 7.28 -6.39 -13.17
CA LYS A 51 5.83 -6.44 -12.94
C LYS A 51 5.18 -5.06 -12.84
N HIS A 52 5.92 -3.98 -13.07
CA HIS A 52 5.47 -2.60 -12.89
C HIS A 52 4.90 -2.32 -11.48
N LEU A 53 5.51 -2.91 -10.46
CA LEU A 53 5.12 -2.73 -9.06
C LEU A 53 6.24 -2.07 -8.26
N PRO A 54 5.92 -1.30 -7.20
CA PRO A 54 6.91 -0.90 -6.21
C PRO A 54 7.51 -2.14 -5.50
N ALA A 55 8.81 -2.10 -5.18
CA ALA A 55 9.49 -3.19 -4.48
C ALA A 55 8.82 -3.54 -3.14
N SER A 56 8.36 -2.53 -2.38
CA SER A 56 7.63 -2.74 -1.13
C SER A 56 6.30 -3.48 -1.33
N THR A 57 5.61 -3.24 -2.43
CA THR A 57 4.38 -3.97 -2.80
C THR A 57 4.69 -5.42 -3.12
N MET A 58 5.77 -5.69 -3.87
CA MET A 58 6.21 -7.06 -4.20
C MET A 58 6.60 -7.86 -2.95
N VAL A 59 7.46 -7.29 -2.10
CA VAL A 59 7.88 -7.95 -0.85
C VAL A 59 6.67 -8.27 0.02
N ARG A 60 5.74 -7.33 0.13
CA ARG A 60 4.50 -7.54 0.87
C ARG A 60 3.66 -8.67 0.27
N SER A 61 3.51 -8.77 -1.05
CA SER A 61 2.74 -9.86 -1.66
C SER A 61 3.38 -11.21 -1.36
N TRP A 62 4.71 -11.34 -1.50
CA TRP A 62 5.40 -12.59 -1.21
C TRP A 62 5.26 -13.06 0.24
N ILE A 63 5.32 -12.13 1.20
CA ILE A 63 5.09 -12.47 2.62
C ILE A 63 3.67 -13.01 2.82
N LEU A 64 2.66 -12.36 2.24
CA LEU A 64 1.26 -12.80 2.38
C LEU A 64 1.01 -14.13 1.67
N ASP A 65 1.58 -14.32 0.48
CA ASP A 65 1.46 -15.56 -0.28
C ASP A 65 2.08 -16.74 0.50
N ARG A 66 3.24 -16.53 1.13
CA ARG A 66 3.88 -17.55 1.96
C ARG A 66 3.05 -17.86 3.21
N LEU A 67 2.55 -16.83 3.92
CA LEU A 67 1.68 -17.04 5.08
C LEU A 67 0.42 -17.84 4.74
N ASN A 68 -0.18 -17.59 3.57
CA ASN A 68 -1.35 -18.32 3.12
C ASN A 68 -1.07 -19.81 2.88
N GLN A 69 0.13 -20.13 2.37
CA GLN A 69 0.57 -21.52 2.18
C GLN A 69 0.75 -22.25 3.53
N GLU A 70 1.35 -21.59 4.52
CA GLU A 70 1.55 -22.16 5.87
C GLU A 70 0.23 -22.41 6.60
N MET A 71 -0.77 -21.53 6.42
CA MET A 71 -2.08 -21.66 7.06
C MET A 71 -2.95 -22.77 6.49
N THR A 72 -2.67 -23.23 5.28
CA THR A 72 -3.46 -24.26 4.60
C THR A 72 -2.92 -25.67 4.87
N THR A 73 -1.80 -25.79 5.59
CA THR A 73 -1.16 -27.06 6.00
C THR A 73 -1.57 -27.41 7.43
#